data_AF-A0A3M1X6Q4-F1
#
_entry.id   AF-A0A3M1X6Q4-F1
#
_cell.length_a   1.000
_cell.length_b   1.000
_cell.length_c   1.000
_cell.angle_alpha   90.00
_cell.angle_beta   90.00
_cell.angle_gamma   90.00
#
_symmetry.space_group_name_H-M   'P 1'
#
loop_
_entity.id
_entity.type
_entity.pdbx_description
1 polymer ?
#
loop_
_entity_poly.entity_id
_entity_poly.type
_entity_poly.pdbx_seq_one_letter_code
_entity_poly.pdbx_strand_id
1 'polypeptide(L)'
;EELEQYCWDTLNSGKVIPGYGHAVLRKTDPRYMAQREFALKHLPDDPIFQVVSLLFEVVPEVLMKHGKAKNPWPNVDAHSGCIQWHYGVREYDFYTVLFGIGRALGVLSNIVWDRALGYPIERPKSVTTDMLEEIAGIKEKAAEK
;
A
#
# COMPACT_ATOMS: atom_id res chain seq x y z
N GLU A 1 6.59 -18.44 -17.26
CA GLU A 1 6.98 -19.71 -16.60
C GLU A 1 8.01 -19.47 -15.50
N GLU A 2 9.24 -19.04 -15.81
CA GLU A 2 10.27 -18.80 -14.77
C GLU A 2 9.84 -17.81 -13.68
N LEU A 3 9.20 -16.68 -14.05
CA LEU A 3 8.70 -15.71 -13.08
C LEU A 3 7.59 -16.29 -12.19
N GLU A 4 6.75 -17.16 -12.73
CA GLU A 4 5.67 -17.82 -11.96
C GLU A 4 6.28 -18.74 -10.90
N GLN A 5 7.27 -19.55 -11.29
CA GLN A 5 8.01 -20.40 -10.36
C GLN A 5 8.68 -19.57 -9.26
N TYR A 6 9.35 -18.47 -9.61
CA TYR A 6 9.95 -17.56 -8.65
C TYR A 6 8.92 -16.98 -7.66
N CYS A 7 7.73 -16.62 -8.14
CA CYS A 7 6.65 -16.14 -7.28
C CYS A 7 6.18 -17.24 -6.31
N TRP A 8 6.01 -18.47 -6.77
CA TRP A 8 5.67 -19.61 -5.93
C TRP A 8 6.73 -19.89 -4.86
N ASP A 9 8.00 -19.95 -5.25
CA ASP A 9 9.11 -20.18 -4.32
C ASP A 9 9.18 -19.08 -3.26
N THR A 10 8.98 -17.83 -3.68
CA THR A 10 8.93 -16.68 -2.77
C THR A 10 7.81 -16.83 -1.74
N LEU A 11 6.58 -17.15 -2.17
CA LEU A 11 5.44 -17.32 -1.28
C LEU A 11 5.58 -18.53 -0.35
N ASN A 12 6.08 -19.65 -0.88
CA ASN A 12 6.31 -20.87 -0.12
C ASN A 12 7.44 -20.71 0.92
N SER A 13 8.41 -19.82 0.67
CA SER A 13 9.43 -19.44 1.65
C SER A 13 8.91 -18.53 2.78
N GLY A 14 7.61 -18.19 2.78
CA GLY A 14 6.99 -17.32 3.77
C GLY A 14 7.15 -15.81 3.49
N LYS A 15 7.70 -15.44 2.34
CA LYS A 15 7.82 -14.04 1.91
C LYS A 15 6.55 -13.58 1.19
N VAL A 16 6.49 -12.29 0.90
CA VAL A 16 5.39 -11.63 0.18
C VAL A 16 5.89 -11.05 -1.13
N ILE A 17 5.00 -10.84 -2.09
CA ILE A 17 5.28 -10.07 -3.32
C ILE A 17 4.98 -8.59 -3.02
N PRO A 18 5.98 -7.69 -3.02
CA PRO A 18 5.77 -6.28 -2.70
C PRO A 18 4.78 -5.61 -3.64
N GLY A 19 3.89 -4.78 -3.09
CA GLY A 19 2.92 -4.02 -3.86
C GLY A 19 1.65 -4.79 -4.26
N TYR A 20 1.54 -6.07 -3.93
CA TYR A 20 0.35 -6.92 -4.16
C TYR A 20 -0.27 -7.40 -2.84
N GLY A 21 -1.53 -7.83 -2.86
CA GLY A 21 -2.15 -8.49 -1.70
C GLY A 21 -2.88 -7.55 -0.72
N HIS A 22 -3.46 -6.46 -1.20
CA HIS A 22 -4.08 -5.46 -0.32
C HIS A 22 -5.37 -5.97 0.35
N ALA A 23 -5.55 -5.68 1.65
CA ALA A 23 -6.73 -6.10 2.41
C ALA A 23 -8.08 -5.51 1.92
N VAL A 24 -8.06 -4.40 1.16
CA VAL A 24 -9.24 -3.57 0.86
C VAL A 24 -9.56 -3.53 -0.64
N LEU A 25 -8.55 -3.41 -1.51
CA LEU A 25 -8.73 -3.23 -2.94
C LEU A 25 -9.20 -4.52 -3.62
N ARG A 26 -10.44 -4.54 -4.14
CA ARG A 26 -11.03 -5.73 -4.81
C ARG A 26 -10.66 -5.87 -6.29
N LYS A 27 -10.03 -4.85 -6.85
CA LYS A 27 -9.60 -4.74 -8.25
C LYS A 27 -8.27 -3.98 -8.29
N THR A 28 -7.61 -3.98 -9.44
CA THR A 28 -6.42 -3.17 -9.69
C THR A 28 -6.67 -1.71 -9.32
N ASP A 29 -5.73 -1.13 -8.58
CA ASP A 29 -5.76 0.28 -8.23
C ASP A 29 -5.76 1.15 -9.50
N PRO A 30 -6.72 2.07 -9.69
CA PRO A 30 -6.72 2.94 -10.86
C PRO A 30 -5.44 3.79 -10.96
N ARG A 31 -4.77 4.09 -9.85
CA ARG A 31 -3.49 4.80 -9.83
C ARG A 31 -2.34 3.96 -10.40
N TYR A 32 -2.38 2.64 -10.20
CA TYR A 32 -1.47 1.71 -10.87
C TYR A 32 -1.70 1.73 -12.38
N MET A 33 -2.97 1.65 -12.80
CA MET A 33 -3.31 1.65 -14.24
C MET A 33 -2.89 2.93 -14.95
N ALA A 34 -3.10 4.10 -14.33
CA ALA A 34 -2.64 5.37 -14.91
C ALA A 34 -1.13 5.40 -15.15
N GLN A 35 -0.34 4.82 -14.24
CA GLN A 35 1.12 4.71 -14.40
C GLN A 35 1.52 3.67 -15.44
N ARG A 36 0.77 2.56 -15.54
CA ARG A 36 0.97 1.55 -16.58
C ARG A 36 0.72 2.10 -17.98
N GLU A 37 -0.37 2.84 -18.17
CA GLU A 37 -0.68 3.50 -19.44
C GLU A 37 0.42 4.50 -19.85
N PHE A 38 0.92 5.26 -18.89
CA PHE A 38 2.07 6.15 -19.11
C PHE A 38 3.32 5.37 -19.53
N ALA A 39 3.65 4.28 -18.83
CA ALA A 39 4.83 3.49 -19.12
C ALA A 39 4.77 2.76 -20.47
N LEU A 40 3.61 2.19 -20.82
CA LEU A 40 3.36 1.59 -22.15
C LEU A 40 3.59 2.58 -23.30
N LYS A 41 3.30 3.86 -23.08
CA LYS A 41 3.45 4.91 -24.10
C LYS A 41 4.88 5.45 -24.19
N HIS A 42 5.59 5.56 -23.06
CA HIS A 42 6.80 6.36 -22.95
C HIS A 42 8.08 5.58 -22.64
N LEU A 43 7.97 4.38 -22.06
CA LEU A 43 9.10 3.53 -21.72
C LEU A 43 8.78 2.01 -21.88
N PRO A 44 8.17 1.57 -23.00
CA PRO A 44 7.78 0.17 -23.17
C PRO A 44 8.96 -0.80 -23.21
N ASP A 45 10.13 -0.33 -23.65
CA ASP A 45 11.34 -1.12 -23.80
C ASP A 45 12.26 -1.08 -22.56
N ASP A 46 11.85 -0.39 -21.49
CA ASP A 46 12.63 -0.36 -20.24
C ASP A 46 12.61 -1.75 -19.56
N PRO A 47 13.79 -2.33 -19.26
CA PRO A 47 13.85 -3.69 -18.69
C PRO A 47 13.14 -3.82 -17.34
N ILE A 48 13.14 -2.77 -16.52
CA ILE A 48 12.47 -2.80 -15.21
C ILE A 48 10.96 -2.72 -15.41
N PHE A 49 10.49 -1.86 -16.31
CA PHE A 49 9.07 -1.82 -16.66
C PHE A 49 8.58 -3.15 -17.24
N GLN A 50 9.35 -3.83 -18.08
CA GLN A 50 8.98 -5.14 -18.61
C GLN A 50 8.78 -6.17 -17.48
N VAL A 51 9.65 -6.17 -16.47
CA VAL A 51 9.48 -7.02 -15.28
C VAL A 51 8.23 -6.63 -14.49
N VAL A 52 8.00 -5.34 -14.23
CA VAL A 52 6.77 -4.84 -13.57
C VAL A 52 5.52 -5.24 -14.36
N SER A 53 5.59 -5.19 -15.68
CA SER A 53 4.49 -5.56 -16.56
C SER A 53 4.20 -7.05 -16.52
N LEU A 54 5.23 -7.89 -16.53
CA LEU A 54 5.08 -9.35 -16.43
C LEU A 54 4.56 -9.77 -15.05
N LEU A 55 4.99 -9.10 -13.97
CA LEU A 55 4.44 -9.29 -12.64
C LEU A 55 2.93 -9.01 -12.59
N PHE A 56 2.44 -8.01 -13.33
CA PHE A 56 1.01 -7.70 -13.41
C PHE A 56 0.18 -8.85 -13.99
N GLU A 57 0.74 -9.57 -14.96
CA GLU A 57 0.07 -10.68 -15.63
C GLU A 57 0.13 -11.96 -14.80
N VAL A 58 1.25 -12.22 -14.13
CA VAL A 58 1.52 -13.50 -13.45
C VAL A 58 1.07 -13.50 -11.98
N VAL A 59 1.42 -12.47 -11.21
CA VAL A 59 1.28 -12.48 -9.74
C VAL A 59 -0.18 -12.64 -9.29
N PRO A 60 -1.19 -12.01 -9.92
CA PRO A 60 -2.55 -12.13 -9.44
C PRO A 60 -3.07 -13.57 -9.43
N GLU A 61 -2.77 -14.34 -10.49
CA GLU A 61 -3.18 -15.74 -10.58
C GLU A 61 -2.45 -16.61 -9.55
N VAL A 62 -1.15 -16.41 -9.37
CA VAL A 62 -0.35 -17.10 -8.36
C VAL A 62 -0.91 -16.85 -6.95
N LEU A 63 -1.21 -15.60 -6.62
CA LEU A 63 -1.76 -15.23 -5.32
C LEU A 63 -3.15 -15.83 -5.07
N MET A 64 -3.99 -15.92 -6.10
CA MET A 64 -5.28 -16.60 -6.01
C MET A 64 -5.10 -18.10 -5.77
N LYS A 65 -4.22 -18.77 -6.51
CA LYS A 65 -3.93 -20.21 -6.36
C LYS A 65 -3.30 -20.54 -5.00
N HIS A 66 -2.42 -19.67 -4.49
CA HIS A 66 -1.80 -19.84 -3.17
C HIS A 66 -2.80 -19.64 -2.01
N GLY A 67 -3.94 -19.00 -2.24
CA GLY A 67 -5.10 -19.02 -1.34
C GLY A 67 -5.01 -18.16 -0.07
N LYS A 68 -3.88 -17.52 0.23
CA LYS A 68 -3.73 -16.62 1.39
C LYS A 68 -4.16 -15.18 1.12
N ALA A 69 -4.08 -14.71 -0.12
CA ALA A 69 -4.37 -13.32 -0.46
C ALA A 69 -5.87 -13.12 -0.69
N LYS A 70 -6.50 -12.23 0.10
CA LYS A 70 -7.93 -11.89 -0.08
C LYS A 70 -8.19 -11.16 -1.39
N ASN A 71 -7.29 -10.24 -1.77
CA ASN A 71 -7.35 -9.56 -3.05
C ASN A 71 -5.95 -9.53 -3.68
N PRO A 72 -5.76 -10.07 -4.89
CA PRO A 72 -4.44 -10.35 -5.45
C PRO A 72 -3.90 -9.19 -6.31
N TRP A 73 -4.50 -8.00 -6.23
CA TRP A 73 -4.24 -6.90 -7.17
C TRP A 73 -3.16 -5.92 -6.67
N PRO A 74 -2.42 -5.26 -7.59
CA PRO A 74 -1.40 -4.30 -7.20
C PRO A 74 -1.97 -2.93 -6.85
N ASN A 75 -1.16 -2.16 -6.13
CA ASN A 75 -1.40 -0.74 -5.82
C ASN A 75 -0.39 0.17 -6.54
N VAL A 76 -0.56 1.49 -6.38
CA VAL A 76 0.34 2.52 -6.97
C VAL A 76 1.84 2.31 -6.69
N ASP A 77 2.19 1.74 -5.54
CA ASP A 77 3.58 1.59 -5.12
C ASP A 77 4.29 0.46 -5.89
N ALA A 78 3.53 -0.48 -6.45
CA ALA A 78 4.04 -1.53 -7.33
C ALA A 78 4.56 -1.01 -8.68
N HIS A 79 4.28 0.25 -9.04
CA HIS A 79 4.59 0.80 -10.37
C HIS A 79 5.44 2.07 -10.34
N SER A 80 5.23 2.95 -9.35
CA SER A 80 5.81 4.31 -9.39
C SER A 80 7.34 4.35 -9.40
N GLY A 81 7.99 3.34 -8.81
CA GLY A 81 9.44 3.25 -8.72
C GLY A 81 10.13 3.04 -10.07
N CYS A 82 9.55 2.27 -11.01
CA CYS A 82 10.19 2.03 -12.30
C CYS A 82 10.21 3.29 -13.18
N ILE A 83 9.15 4.10 -13.11
CA ILE A 83 9.07 5.38 -13.82
C ILE A 83 10.12 6.35 -13.28
N GLN A 84 10.20 6.52 -11.96
CA GLN A 84 11.19 7.41 -11.32
C GLN A 84 12.62 7.01 -11.69
N TRP A 85 12.91 5.72 -11.61
CA TRP A 85 14.22 5.15 -11.92
C TRP A 85 14.63 5.37 -13.39
N HIS A 86 13.70 5.13 -14.31
CA HIS A 86 13.92 5.27 -15.75
C HIS A 86 14.36 6.70 -16.10
N TYR A 87 13.71 7.72 -15.51
CA TYR A 87 14.03 9.12 -15.75
C TYR A 87 15.16 9.68 -14.86
N GLY A 88 15.87 8.82 -14.14
CA GLY A 88 17.11 9.20 -13.44
C GLY A 88 16.95 9.61 -11.99
N VAL A 89 15.76 9.52 -11.40
CA VAL A 89 15.58 9.65 -9.94
C VAL A 89 15.83 8.26 -9.35
N ARG A 90 17.05 8.00 -8.89
CA ARG A 90 17.51 6.65 -8.48
C ARG A 90 17.80 6.54 -6.99
N GLU A 91 17.68 7.64 -6.28
CA GLU A 91 17.88 7.74 -4.84
C GLU A 91 16.59 7.28 -4.13
N TYR A 92 16.50 5.99 -3.78
CA TYR A 92 15.30 5.42 -3.16
C TYR A 92 14.85 6.15 -1.90
N ASP A 93 15.79 6.62 -1.09
CA ASP A 93 15.50 7.40 0.13
C ASP A 93 14.80 8.73 -0.17
N PHE A 94 14.91 9.24 -1.41
CA PHE A 94 14.25 10.47 -1.84
C PHE A 94 12.79 10.25 -2.27
N TYR A 95 12.35 9.02 -2.54
CA TYR A 95 11.01 8.75 -3.09
C TYR A 95 9.90 9.19 -2.12
N THR A 96 10.12 9.08 -0.81
CA THR A 96 9.15 9.55 0.20
C THR A 96 9.01 11.07 0.21
N VAL A 97 10.04 11.82 -0.20
CA VAL A 97 9.94 13.29 -0.35
C VAL A 97 8.96 13.63 -1.48
N LEU A 98 9.06 12.95 -2.63
CA LEU A 98 8.13 13.12 -3.75
C LEU A 98 6.69 12.74 -3.34
N PHE A 99 6.53 11.67 -2.56
CA PHE A 99 5.24 11.31 -2.00
C PHE A 99 4.68 12.42 -1.09
N GLY A 100 5.51 12.99 -0.20
CA GLY A 100 5.13 14.10 0.66
C GLY A 100 4.62 15.32 -0.11
N ILE A 101 5.31 15.68 -1.20
CA ILE A 101 4.90 16.78 -2.09
C ILE A 101 3.52 16.50 -2.70
N GLY A 102 3.30 15.31 -3.25
CA GLY A 102 2.00 14.94 -3.81
C GLY A 102 0.88 14.91 -2.76
N ARG A 103 1.18 14.44 -1.55
CA ARG A 103 0.23 14.37 -0.43
C ARG A 103 -0.15 15.75 0.11
N ALA A 104 0.77 16.73 0.06
CA ALA A 104 0.56 18.09 0.56
C ALA A 104 -0.72 18.73 -0.03
N LEU A 105 -0.99 18.50 -1.32
CA LEU A 105 -2.16 19.07 -1.99
C LEU A 105 -3.48 18.65 -1.32
N GLY A 106 -3.62 17.38 -0.96
CA GLY A 106 -4.84 16.86 -0.32
C GLY A 106 -4.94 17.28 1.15
N VAL A 107 -3.87 17.11 1.93
CA VAL A 107 -3.90 17.38 3.38
C VAL A 107 -4.05 18.87 3.68
N LEU A 108 -3.40 19.74 2.92
CA LEU A 108 -3.51 21.19 3.13
C LEU A 108 -4.89 21.70 2.69
N SER A 109 -5.45 21.16 1.60
CA SER A 109 -6.83 21.47 1.20
C SER A 109 -7.83 21.08 2.29
N ASN A 110 -7.67 19.91 2.90
CA ASN A 110 -8.53 19.49 4.00
C ASN A 110 -8.37 20.37 5.24
N ILE A 111 -7.12 20.73 5.60
CA ILE A 111 -6.86 21.62 6.76
C ILE A 111 -7.52 22.98 6.60
N VAL A 112 -7.54 23.55 5.39
CA VAL A 112 -8.25 24.81 5.11
C VAL A 112 -9.75 24.66 5.44
N TRP A 113 -10.37 23.57 5.00
CA TRP A 113 -11.78 23.28 5.29
C TRP A 113 -12.03 22.98 6.77
N ASP A 114 -11.16 22.25 7.45
CA ASP A 114 -11.28 21.98 8.87
C ASP A 114 -11.31 23.29 9.68
N ARG A 115 -10.58 24.33 9.25
CA ARG A 115 -10.63 25.66 9.87
C ARG A 115 -11.89 26.42 9.49
N ALA A 116 -12.26 26.42 8.21
CA ALA A 116 -13.47 27.07 7.73
C ALA A 116 -14.75 26.54 8.40
N LEU A 117 -14.82 25.23 8.66
CA LEU A 117 -15.93 24.56 9.33
C LEU A 117 -15.83 24.60 10.86
N GLY A 118 -14.75 25.15 11.42
CA GLY A 118 -14.56 25.26 12.87
C GLY A 118 -14.45 23.92 13.59
N TYR A 119 -13.82 22.91 12.98
CA TYR A 119 -13.64 21.60 13.62
C TYR A 119 -12.82 21.72 14.92
N PRO A 120 -13.28 21.09 16.02
CA PRO A 120 -12.61 21.17 17.31
C PRO A 120 -11.32 20.34 17.34
N ILE A 121 -10.59 20.42 18.44
CA ILE A 121 -9.42 19.57 18.69
C ILE A 121 -9.81 18.08 18.70
N GLU A 122 -9.08 17.27 17.95
CA GLU A 122 -9.19 15.80 18.04
C GLU A 122 -8.56 15.34 19.37
N ARG A 123 -9.38 14.74 20.25
CA ARG A 123 -8.93 14.28 21.58
C ARG A 123 -9.51 12.89 21.92
N PRO A 124 -8.99 11.81 21.32
CA PRO A 124 -9.39 10.46 21.68
C PRO A 124 -8.94 10.13 23.10
N LYS A 125 -9.68 9.24 23.79
CA LYS A 125 -9.29 8.73 25.11
C LYS A 125 -8.41 7.49 24.92
N SER A 126 -7.24 7.49 25.55
CA SER A 126 -6.45 6.27 25.72
C SER A 126 -7.01 5.45 26.89
N VAL A 127 -6.87 4.13 26.80
CA VAL A 127 -7.20 3.16 27.84
C VAL A 127 -6.09 2.12 27.89
N THR A 128 -5.82 1.56 29.07
CA THR A 128 -4.86 0.47 29.24
C THR A 128 -5.54 -0.89 29.07
N THR A 129 -4.75 -1.94 28.89
CA THR A 129 -5.28 -3.32 28.89
C THR A 129 -6.01 -3.64 30.19
N ASP A 130 -5.51 -3.22 31.35
CA ASP A 130 -6.19 -3.42 32.64
C ASP A 130 -7.59 -2.79 32.66
N MET A 131 -7.71 -1.55 32.15
CA MET A 131 -9.01 -0.88 32.05
C MET A 131 -9.95 -1.65 31.11
N LEU A 132 -9.43 -2.21 30.01
CA LEU A 132 -10.22 -3.02 29.08
C LEU A 132 -10.66 -4.35 29.71
N GLU A 133 -9.80 -5.01 30.48
CA GLU A 133 -10.11 -6.24 31.22
C GLU A 133 -11.17 -6.00 32.29
N GLU A 134 -11.10 -4.85 32.97
CA GLU A 134 -12.13 -4.41 33.91
C GLU A 134 -13.47 -4.18 33.19
N ILE A 135 -13.46 -3.43 32.07
CA ILE A 135 -14.67 -3.18 31.26
C ILE A 135 -15.28 -4.48 30.73
N ALA A 136 -14.45 -5.46 30.36
CA ALA A 136 -14.87 -6.76 29.86
C ALA A 136 -15.28 -7.75 30.97
N GLY A 137 -15.10 -7.40 32.25
CA GLY A 137 -15.40 -8.27 33.40
C GLY A 137 -14.41 -9.41 33.62
N ILE A 138 -13.22 -9.34 33.01
CA ILE A 138 -12.11 -10.30 33.23
C ILE A 138 -11.45 -10.02 34.58
N LYS A 139 -11.31 -8.74 34.94
CA LYS A 139 -10.88 -8.28 36.26
C LYS A 139 -12.05 -7.61 36.97
N GLU A 140 -12.19 -7.87 38.27
CA GLU A 140 -13.09 -7.08 39.09
C GLU A 140 -12.56 -5.65 39.17
N LYS A 141 -13.48 -4.67 39.15
CA LYS A 141 -13.12 -3.27 39.39
C LYS A 141 -12.34 -3.19 40.68
N ALA A 142 -11.13 -2.62 40.64
CA ALA A 142 -10.45 -2.25 41.86
C ALA A 142 -11.39 -1.31 42.63
N ALA A 143 -11.71 -1.65 43.89
CA ALA A 143 -12.59 -0.82 44.72
C ALA A 143 -12.05 0.63 44.72
N GLU A 144 -12.88 1.58 44.31
CA GLU A 144 -12.54 3.01 44.37
C GLU A 144 -12.13 3.35 45.81
N LYS A 145 -10.89 3.84 45.98
CA LYS A 145 -10.39 4.36 47.25
C LYS A 145 -10.84 5.79 47.48
#